data_AF-A0A354NWT8-F1
#
_entry.id   AF-A0A354NWT8-F1
#
_cell.length_a   1.000
_cell.length_b   1.000
_cell.length_c   1.000
_cell.angle_alpha   90.00
_cell.angle_beta   90.00
_cell.angle_gamma   90.00
#
_symmetry.space_group_name_H-M   'P 1'
#
loop_
_entity.id
_entity.type
_entity.pdbx_description
1 polymer ?
#
loop_
_entity_poly.entity_id
_entity_poly.type
_entity_poly.pdbx_seq_one_letter_code
_entity_poly.pdbx_strand_id
1 'polypeptide(L)'
;MLTVVGDVPTGQQSSVSLRIGEAAVAYTGGMLAQGADAVVMIERTLTVDENAIEVTSPVAPGENVVQVSEDVELGAVVLPSAHRIRSQDVGGMLALGITEVEVVHKPRVAIISTGDELVMPDETPKPGQVRDINSYTIAARVTECGAVPVNYDLVPDNFEAQLAVAQRAFDSADVLIFSAGSSLSSRDMTIDVLNRLGEPGALVHGISIKPGKPTIVGIAKGKPLFGLPGNPVS
;
A
#
# COMPACT_ATOMS: atom_id res chain seq x y z
N MET A 1 -47.07 -15.23 25.97
CA MET A 1 -47.58 -14.25 24.99
C MET A 1 -47.03 -12.88 25.34
N LEU A 2 -46.70 -12.08 24.32
CA LEU A 2 -46.25 -10.70 24.44
C LEU A 2 -47.09 -9.81 23.54
N THR A 3 -47.39 -8.58 23.98
CA THR A 3 -48.06 -7.56 23.18
C THR A 3 -47.02 -6.76 22.39
N VAL A 4 -47.17 -6.67 21.08
CA VAL A 4 -46.31 -5.85 20.22
C VAL A 4 -46.80 -4.41 20.28
N VAL A 5 -45.98 -3.50 20.81
CA VAL A 5 -46.37 -2.11 21.08
C VAL A 5 -45.78 -1.10 20.09
N GLY A 6 -45.02 -1.56 19.11
CA GLY A 6 -44.46 -0.74 18.03
C GLY A 6 -43.22 -1.34 17.41
N ASP A 7 -42.59 -0.57 16.53
CA ASP A 7 -41.42 -0.97 15.75
C ASP A 7 -40.24 -0.05 16.06
N VAL A 8 -39.03 -0.61 16.08
CA VAL A 8 -37.79 0.16 16.20
C VAL A 8 -37.09 0.23 14.84
N PRO A 9 -37.28 1.31 14.06
CA PRO A 9 -36.70 1.41 12.73
C PRO A 9 -35.18 1.55 12.75
N THR A 10 -34.51 0.94 11.76
CA THR A 10 -33.05 1.08 11.58
C THR A 10 -32.66 2.52 11.26
N GLY A 11 -31.51 2.96 11.77
CA GLY A 11 -30.96 4.30 11.51
C GLY A 11 -31.59 5.42 12.35
N GLN A 12 -32.43 5.09 13.34
CA GLN A 12 -33.02 6.05 14.25
C GLN A 12 -32.79 5.63 15.70
N GLN A 13 -32.76 6.60 16.61
CA GLN A 13 -32.78 6.31 18.05
C GLN A 13 -34.13 5.70 18.42
N SER A 14 -34.11 4.64 19.24
CA SER A 14 -35.33 4.03 19.72
C SER A 14 -36.14 4.99 20.59
N SER A 15 -37.43 5.14 20.27
CA SER A 15 -38.41 5.87 21.07
C SER A 15 -39.41 4.95 21.78
N VAL A 16 -39.29 3.64 21.57
CA VAL A 16 -40.18 2.62 22.15
C VAL A 16 -39.60 2.18 23.49
N SER A 17 -40.40 2.27 24.55
CA SER A 17 -40.08 1.73 25.87
C SER A 17 -41.01 0.57 26.18
N LEU A 18 -40.42 -0.57 26.54
CA LEU A 18 -41.16 -1.79 26.87
C LEU A 18 -41.46 -1.88 28.36
N ARG A 19 -42.65 -2.42 28.66
CA ARG A 19 -43.03 -2.91 30.00
C ARG A 19 -43.04 -4.43 30.02
N ILE A 20 -43.20 -4.99 31.21
CA ILE A 20 -43.35 -6.44 31.38
C ILE A 20 -44.54 -6.94 30.57
N GLY A 21 -44.31 -7.94 29.72
CA GLY A 21 -45.33 -8.51 28.84
C GLY A 21 -45.45 -7.83 27.47
N GLU A 22 -44.61 -6.83 27.17
CA GLU A 22 -44.57 -6.13 25.89
C GLU A 22 -43.33 -6.53 25.07
N ALA A 23 -43.42 -6.37 23.75
CA ALA A 23 -42.34 -6.52 22.79
C ALA A 23 -42.42 -5.43 21.72
N ALA A 24 -41.32 -5.22 21.01
CA ALA A 24 -41.27 -4.36 19.84
C ALA A 24 -40.67 -5.13 18.66
N VAL A 25 -41.07 -4.79 17.44
CA VAL A 25 -40.42 -5.33 16.25
C VAL A 25 -39.04 -4.69 16.13
N ALA A 26 -38.01 -5.53 16.03
CA ALA A 26 -36.64 -5.11 15.81
C ALA A 26 -36.15 -5.60 14.45
N TYR A 27 -35.28 -4.81 13.83
CA TYR A 27 -34.61 -5.15 12.58
C TYR A 27 -33.11 -5.29 12.84
N THR A 28 -32.44 -6.19 12.12
CA THR A 28 -30.99 -6.37 12.23
C THR A 28 -30.25 -5.05 12.03
N GLY A 29 -29.34 -4.72 12.94
CA GLY A 29 -28.59 -3.45 12.95
C GLY A 29 -29.37 -2.25 13.50
N GLY A 30 -30.63 -2.44 13.92
CA GLY A 30 -31.40 -1.44 14.64
C GLY A 30 -31.03 -1.36 16.12
N MET A 31 -31.36 -0.23 16.75
CA MET A 31 -31.25 -0.08 18.20
C MET A 31 -32.28 -0.97 18.90
N LEU A 32 -32.00 -1.42 20.13
CA LEU A 32 -33.00 -2.08 20.96
C LEU A 32 -34.05 -1.10 21.49
N ALA A 33 -35.27 -1.60 21.74
CA ALA A 33 -36.26 -0.88 22.53
C ALA A 33 -35.76 -0.65 23.96
N GLN A 34 -36.13 0.49 24.57
CA GLN A 34 -35.74 0.77 25.94
C GLN A 34 -36.34 -0.28 26.88
N GLY A 35 -35.49 -0.91 27.68
CA GLY A 35 -35.87 -2.00 28.58
C GLY A 35 -35.73 -3.41 28.00
N ALA A 36 -35.40 -3.56 26.70
CA ALA A 36 -35.02 -4.84 26.11
C ALA A 36 -33.53 -5.14 26.31
N ASP A 37 -33.19 -6.40 26.54
CA ASP A 37 -31.82 -6.91 26.67
C ASP A 37 -31.52 -8.12 25.77
N ALA A 38 -32.50 -8.56 24.96
CA ALA A 38 -32.37 -9.67 24.03
C ALA A 38 -33.34 -9.53 22.84
N VAL A 39 -33.06 -10.24 21.74
CA VAL A 39 -33.94 -10.28 20.55
C VAL A 39 -34.33 -11.72 20.22
N VAL A 40 -35.63 -11.96 20.06
CA VAL A 40 -36.17 -13.24 19.57
C VAL A 40 -36.24 -13.17 18.05
N MET A 41 -35.66 -14.17 17.36
CA MET A 41 -35.81 -14.31 15.91
C MET A 41 -37.28 -14.51 15.53
N ILE A 42 -37.74 -13.89 14.43
CA ILE A 42 -39.15 -13.94 14.01
C ILE A 42 -39.64 -15.37 13.76
N GLU A 43 -38.75 -16.26 13.32
CA GLU A 43 -39.02 -17.69 13.11
C GLU A 43 -39.36 -18.44 14.40
N ARG A 44 -39.04 -17.86 15.56
CA ARG A 44 -39.38 -18.37 16.90
C ARG A 44 -40.58 -17.63 17.51
N THR A 45 -41.36 -16.94 16.69
CA THR A 45 -42.59 -16.26 17.10
C THR A 45 -43.77 -16.75 16.28
N LEU A 46 -44.94 -16.84 16.91
CA LEU A 46 -46.22 -17.11 16.26
C LEU A 46 -47.15 -15.92 16.49
N THR A 47 -47.72 -15.37 15.41
CA THR A 47 -48.76 -14.34 15.52
C THR A 47 -50.04 -14.97 16.02
N VAL A 48 -50.53 -14.51 17.17
CA VAL A 48 -51.76 -15.00 17.81
C VAL A 48 -52.94 -14.06 17.53
N ASP A 49 -52.65 -12.76 17.38
CA ASP A 49 -53.62 -11.69 17.06
C ASP A 49 -52.89 -10.51 16.39
N GLU A 50 -53.60 -9.45 15.99
CA GLU A 50 -53.04 -8.27 15.29
C GLU A 50 -51.80 -7.69 15.99
N ASN A 51 -51.79 -7.63 17.33
CA ASN A 51 -50.71 -7.06 18.13
C ASN A 51 -50.17 -8.05 19.19
N ALA A 52 -50.33 -9.36 19.00
CA ALA A 52 -49.91 -10.34 20.00
C ALA A 52 -49.12 -11.49 19.37
N ILE A 53 -47.99 -11.80 20.01
CA ILE A 53 -47.13 -12.92 19.62
C ILE A 53 -46.97 -13.93 20.75
N GLU A 54 -46.80 -15.19 20.38
CA GLU A 54 -46.30 -16.25 21.23
C GLU A 54 -44.84 -16.54 20.88
N VAL A 55 -43.97 -16.55 21.89
CA VAL A 55 -42.56 -16.91 21.75
C VAL A 55 -42.44 -18.42 21.97
N THR A 56 -41.99 -19.15 20.95
CA THR A 56 -41.97 -20.62 20.96
C THR A 56 -40.72 -21.22 21.58
N SER A 57 -39.71 -20.39 21.88
CA SER A 57 -38.46 -20.80 22.51
C SER A 57 -37.91 -19.68 23.39
N PRO A 58 -37.39 -19.99 24.60
CA PRO A 58 -36.81 -18.98 25.47
C PRO A 58 -35.57 -18.35 24.82
N VAL A 59 -35.28 -17.10 25.19
CA VAL A 59 -34.12 -16.33 24.75
C VAL A 59 -33.37 -15.85 25.98
N ALA A 60 -32.04 -16.02 25.99
CA ALA A 60 -31.20 -15.61 27.10
C ALA A 60 -30.87 -14.11 27.05
N PRO A 61 -30.57 -13.47 28.19
CA PRO A 61 -30.07 -12.10 28.21
C PRO A 61 -28.85 -11.94 27.29
N GLY A 62 -28.86 -10.92 26.42
CA GLY A 62 -27.81 -10.64 25.44
C GLY A 62 -27.87 -11.46 24.14
N GLU A 63 -28.77 -12.44 24.03
CA GLU A 63 -28.88 -13.25 22.82
C GLU A 63 -29.37 -12.40 21.63
N ASN A 64 -28.69 -12.52 20.50
CA ASN A 64 -28.91 -11.73 19.28
C ASN A 64 -28.72 -10.21 19.46
N VAL A 65 -27.90 -9.80 20.44
CA VAL A 65 -27.55 -8.40 20.69
C VAL A 65 -26.05 -8.18 20.53
N VAL A 66 -25.67 -7.23 19.68
CA VAL A 66 -24.29 -6.75 19.58
C VAL A 66 -24.05 -5.71 20.68
N GLN A 67 -23.05 -5.93 21.52
CA GLN A 67 -22.75 -5.06 22.64
C GLN A 67 -21.96 -3.81 22.20
N VAL A 68 -22.07 -2.75 22.99
CA VAL A 68 -21.23 -1.56 22.80
C VAL A 68 -19.77 -1.97 22.91
N SER A 69 -18.96 -1.57 21.94
CA SER A 69 -17.52 -1.86 21.86
C SER A 69 -17.16 -3.35 21.70
N GLU A 70 -18.10 -4.21 21.27
CA GLU A 70 -17.82 -5.63 21.02
C GLU A 70 -16.73 -5.85 19.96
N ASP A 71 -16.72 -5.05 18.89
CA ASP A 71 -15.70 -5.13 17.84
C ASP A 71 -14.42 -4.35 18.18
N VAL A 72 -14.58 -3.10 18.63
CA VAL A 72 -13.48 -2.17 18.90
C VAL A 72 -13.80 -1.29 20.11
N GLU A 73 -12.91 -1.33 21.10
CA GLU A 73 -12.97 -0.43 22.25
C GLU A 73 -12.45 0.97 21.91
N LEU A 74 -13.01 1.98 22.58
CA LEU A 74 -12.53 3.35 22.45
C LEU A 74 -11.06 3.44 22.89
N GLY A 75 -10.21 3.96 22.01
CA GLY A 75 -8.77 4.11 22.27
C GLY A 75 -7.93 2.87 21.95
N ALA A 76 -8.54 1.78 21.49
CA ALA A 76 -7.79 0.62 21.00
C ALA A 76 -7.01 0.96 19.72
N VAL A 77 -5.83 0.35 19.56
CA VAL A 77 -5.05 0.44 18.32
C VAL A 77 -5.67 -0.49 17.30
N VAL A 78 -6.21 0.08 16.23
CA VAL A 78 -6.88 -0.68 15.15
C VAL A 78 -5.86 -1.23 14.16
N LEU A 79 -4.88 -0.41 13.77
CA LEU A 79 -3.77 -0.78 12.88
C LEU A 79 -2.46 -0.30 13.49
N PRO A 80 -1.42 -1.14 13.55
CA PRO A 80 -0.11 -0.71 14.04
C PRO A 80 0.59 0.20 13.02
N SER A 81 1.61 0.94 13.48
CA SER A 81 2.48 1.69 12.58
C SER A 81 3.22 0.76 11.59
N ALA A 82 3.53 1.28 10.41
CA ALA A 82 4.13 0.55 9.29
C ALA A 82 3.30 -0.65 8.77
N HIS A 83 2.01 -0.70 9.11
CA HIS A 83 1.09 -1.68 8.55
C HIS A 83 0.82 -1.41 7.07
N ARG A 84 0.89 -2.45 6.24
CA ARG A 84 0.51 -2.35 4.84
C ARG A 84 -1.01 -2.41 4.72
N ILE A 85 -1.63 -1.30 4.36
CA ILE A 85 -3.08 -1.19 4.17
C ILE A 85 -3.57 -2.19 3.10
N ARG A 86 -4.56 -3.00 3.46
CA ARG A 86 -5.30 -3.95 2.62
C ARG A 86 -6.76 -3.52 2.51
N SER A 87 -7.53 -4.21 1.67
CA SER A 87 -8.95 -3.89 1.43
C SER A 87 -9.81 -3.91 2.70
N GLN A 88 -9.63 -4.90 3.58
CA GLN A 88 -10.38 -4.98 4.84
C GLN A 88 -10.02 -3.85 5.81
N ASP A 89 -8.77 -3.38 5.76
CA ASP A 89 -8.31 -2.31 6.64
C ASP A 89 -9.00 -0.99 6.27
N VAL A 90 -9.26 -0.76 4.98
CA VAL A 90 -10.06 0.37 4.48
C VAL A 90 -11.49 0.31 5.04
N GLY A 91 -12.14 -0.86 4.97
CA GLY A 91 -13.49 -1.05 5.51
C GLY A 91 -13.55 -0.78 7.02
N GLY A 92 -12.58 -1.31 7.78
CA GLY A 92 -12.48 -1.09 9.23
C GLY A 92 -12.26 0.38 9.59
N MET A 93 -11.35 1.08 8.90
CA MET A 93 -11.13 2.51 9.13
C MET A 93 -12.39 3.33 8.85
N LEU A 94 -13.09 3.06 7.73
CA LEU A 94 -14.32 3.77 7.37
C LEU A 94 -15.47 3.48 8.35
N ALA A 95 -15.58 2.26 8.87
CA ALA A 95 -16.55 1.92 9.91
C ALA A 95 -16.34 2.74 11.19
N LEU A 96 -15.11 3.16 11.45
CA LEU A 96 -14.73 4.03 12.59
C LEU A 96 -14.74 5.53 12.24
N GLY A 97 -15.14 5.90 11.01
CA GLY A 97 -15.14 7.28 10.55
C GLY A 97 -13.75 7.84 10.22
N ILE A 98 -12.72 7.00 10.10
CA ILE A 98 -11.37 7.39 9.73
C ILE A 98 -11.29 7.41 8.19
N THR A 99 -11.26 8.60 7.60
CA THR A 99 -11.25 8.79 6.14
C THR A 99 -9.87 9.12 5.58
N GLU A 100 -8.92 9.51 6.43
CA GLU A 100 -7.55 9.87 6.06
C GLU A 100 -6.57 9.31 7.09
N VAL A 101 -5.39 8.92 6.62
CA VAL A 101 -4.30 8.42 7.46
C VAL A 101 -2.96 8.94 6.95
N GLU A 102 -2.04 9.18 7.87
CA GLU A 102 -0.65 9.46 7.51
C GLU A 102 0.02 8.17 7.01
N VAL A 103 0.65 8.27 5.85
CA VAL A 103 1.39 7.17 5.24
C VAL A 103 2.81 7.59 4.92
N VAL A 104 3.72 6.62 4.85
CA VAL A 104 5.05 6.87 4.30
C VAL A 104 4.94 7.26 2.82
N HIS A 105 5.75 8.23 2.40
CA HIS A 105 5.82 8.60 0.99
C HIS A 105 6.37 7.44 0.17
N LYS A 106 5.94 7.34 -1.09
CA LYS A 106 6.52 6.39 -2.04
C LYS A 106 7.96 6.82 -2.35
N PRO A 107 8.97 5.94 -2.21
CA PRO A 107 10.34 6.27 -2.57
C PRO A 107 10.45 6.67 -4.03
N ARG A 108 11.23 7.72 -4.31
CA ARG A 108 11.57 8.15 -5.67
C ARG A 108 12.87 7.46 -6.09
N VAL A 109 12.87 6.79 -7.23
CA VAL A 109 14.03 6.07 -7.76
C VAL A 109 14.46 6.72 -9.06
N ALA A 110 15.60 7.42 -9.04
CA ALA A 110 16.18 7.99 -10.24
C ALA A 110 16.91 6.91 -11.05
N ILE A 111 16.69 6.92 -12.36
CA ILE A 111 17.25 5.94 -13.29
C ILE A 111 17.99 6.70 -14.39
N ILE A 112 19.29 6.41 -14.52
CA ILE A 112 20.18 6.98 -15.53
C ILE A 112 20.69 5.85 -16.39
N SER A 113 20.53 5.95 -17.71
CA SER A 113 21.15 5.05 -18.67
C SER A 113 22.32 5.74 -19.36
N THR A 114 23.41 5.00 -19.57
CA THR A 114 24.59 5.49 -20.29
C THR A 114 25.08 4.50 -21.33
N GLY A 115 25.70 5.04 -22.38
CA GLY A 115 26.27 4.27 -23.47
C GLY A 115 26.08 5.01 -24.78
N ASP A 116 27.16 5.22 -25.52
CA ASP A 116 27.12 5.90 -26.82
C ASP A 116 26.42 5.05 -27.90
N GLU A 117 26.22 3.75 -27.64
CA GLU A 117 25.41 2.86 -28.46
C GLU A 117 23.90 3.07 -28.26
N LEU A 118 23.47 3.72 -27.18
CA LEU A 118 22.06 3.83 -26.85
C LEU A 118 21.35 4.92 -27.65
N VAL A 119 20.15 4.58 -28.10
CA VAL A 119 19.17 5.52 -28.67
C VAL A 119 17.84 5.42 -27.93
N MET A 120 17.02 6.47 -28.02
CA MET A 120 15.70 6.45 -27.39
C MET A 120 14.81 5.37 -28.04
N PRO A 121 13.82 4.79 -27.32
CA PRO A 121 13.02 3.70 -27.87
C PRO A 121 12.23 4.03 -29.14
N ASP A 122 11.84 5.28 -29.32
CA ASP A 122 11.10 5.79 -30.48
C ASP A 122 12.01 6.09 -31.69
N GLU A 123 13.33 6.11 -31.51
CA GLU A 123 14.29 6.32 -32.58
C GLU A 123 14.54 5.03 -33.39
N THR A 124 14.99 5.19 -34.63
CA THR A 124 15.46 4.07 -35.47
C THR A 124 16.96 3.90 -35.29
N PRO A 125 17.46 2.78 -34.72
CA PRO A 125 18.88 2.58 -34.49
C PRO A 125 19.68 2.53 -35.80
N LYS A 126 20.82 3.22 -35.83
CA LYS A 126 21.83 3.06 -36.88
C LYS A 126 22.69 1.82 -36.61
N PRO A 127 23.48 1.34 -37.59
CA PRO A 127 24.46 0.28 -37.33
C PRO A 127 25.35 0.61 -36.12
N GLY A 128 25.43 -0.30 -35.16
CA GLY A 128 26.17 -0.11 -33.91
C GLY A 128 25.37 0.51 -32.76
N GLN A 129 24.10 0.87 -32.99
CA GLN A 129 23.21 1.39 -31.95
C GLN A 129 22.15 0.36 -31.54
N VAL A 130 21.69 0.48 -30.29
CA VAL A 130 20.59 -0.30 -29.72
C VAL A 130 19.67 0.63 -28.94
N ARG A 131 18.40 0.26 -28.78
CA ARG A 131 17.46 1.04 -27.96
C ARG A 131 17.74 0.85 -26.49
N ASP A 132 17.57 1.90 -25.70
CA ASP A 132 17.54 1.75 -24.24
C ASP A 132 16.26 1.03 -23.80
N ILE A 133 16.44 -0.22 -23.39
CA ILE A 133 15.37 -1.05 -22.81
C ILE A 133 15.50 -1.19 -21.29
N ASN A 134 16.68 -0.89 -20.74
CA ASN A 134 16.95 -1.14 -19.34
C ASN A 134 16.27 -0.09 -18.47
N SER A 135 16.36 1.20 -18.82
CA SER A 135 15.68 2.25 -18.03
C SER A 135 14.17 1.99 -17.92
N TYR A 136 13.54 1.55 -19.01
CA TYR A 136 12.12 1.23 -19.05
C TYR A 136 11.78 -0.03 -18.26
N THR A 137 12.60 -1.08 -18.36
CA THR A 137 12.40 -2.31 -17.59
C THR A 137 12.57 -2.07 -16.10
N ILE A 138 13.60 -1.31 -15.71
CA ILE A 138 13.84 -0.90 -14.32
C ILE A 138 12.68 -0.03 -13.81
N ALA A 139 12.22 0.94 -14.59
CA ALA A 139 11.10 1.81 -14.20
C ALA A 139 9.80 1.02 -13.95
N ALA A 140 9.52 0.02 -14.80
CA ALA A 140 8.39 -0.88 -14.60
C ALA A 140 8.52 -1.66 -13.28
N ARG A 141 9.70 -2.23 -13.00
CA ARG A 141 9.99 -2.95 -11.74
C ARG A 141 9.88 -2.05 -10.51
N VAL A 142 10.38 -0.81 -10.58
CA VAL A 142 10.24 0.19 -9.52
C VAL A 142 8.76 0.46 -9.21
N THR A 143 7.94 0.59 -10.24
CA THR A 143 6.49 0.80 -10.09
C THR A 143 5.81 -0.41 -9.45
N GLU A 144 6.17 -1.64 -9.86
CA GLU A 144 5.68 -2.88 -9.26
C GLU A 144 6.03 -2.99 -7.76
N CYS A 145 7.21 -2.49 -7.37
CA CYS A 145 7.63 -2.40 -5.96
C CYS A 145 6.90 -1.29 -5.17
N GLY A 146 6.04 -0.49 -5.81
CA GLY A 146 5.29 0.59 -5.17
C GLY A 146 6.04 1.92 -5.04
N ALA A 147 7.20 2.04 -5.66
CA ALA A 147 8.00 3.26 -5.73
C ALA A 147 7.67 4.07 -6.99
N VAL A 148 8.23 5.28 -7.09
CA VAL A 148 8.03 6.20 -8.22
C VAL A 148 9.31 6.27 -9.05
N PRO A 149 9.33 5.75 -10.29
CA PRO A 149 10.51 5.88 -11.15
C PRO A 149 10.65 7.31 -11.69
N VAL A 150 11.89 7.79 -11.78
CA VAL A 150 12.26 9.08 -12.36
C VAL A 150 13.35 8.83 -13.40
N ASN A 151 12.96 8.71 -14.67
CA ASN A 151 13.88 8.47 -15.77
C ASN A 151 14.56 9.77 -16.19
N TYR A 152 15.88 9.70 -16.38
CA TYR A 152 16.69 10.76 -16.97
C TYR A 152 17.00 10.46 -18.43
N ASP A 153 17.38 11.50 -19.17
CA ASP A 153 17.84 11.36 -20.55
C ASP A 153 19.11 10.51 -20.63
N LEU A 154 19.35 9.92 -21.81
CA LEU A 154 20.57 9.18 -22.10
C LEU A 154 21.80 10.08 -21.89
N VAL A 155 22.77 9.56 -21.15
CA VAL A 155 24.01 10.28 -20.86
C VAL A 155 25.16 9.66 -21.66
N PRO A 156 25.99 10.45 -22.35
CA PRO A 156 27.14 9.91 -23.07
C PRO A 156 28.13 9.23 -22.11
N ASP A 157 29.02 8.40 -22.65
CA ASP A 157 30.12 7.79 -21.91
C ASP A 157 31.24 8.82 -21.61
N ASN A 158 30.87 9.84 -20.83
CA ASN A 158 31.73 10.94 -20.39
C ASN A 158 31.54 11.20 -18.89
N PHE A 159 32.65 11.19 -18.16
CA PHE A 159 32.65 11.31 -16.69
C PHE A 159 31.95 12.58 -16.19
N GLU A 160 32.27 13.75 -16.75
CA GLU A 160 31.71 15.03 -16.29
C GLU A 160 30.21 15.12 -16.57
N ALA A 161 29.77 14.62 -17.73
CA ALA A 161 28.34 14.55 -18.07
C ALA A 161 27.58 13.62 -17.12
N GLN A 162 28.12 12.44 -16.84
CA GLN A 162 27.53 11.47 -15.91
C GLN A 162 27.48 12.01 -14.49
N LEU A 163 28.56 12.63 -14.00
CA LEU A 163 28.61 13.22 -12.67
C LEU A 163 27.58 14.35 -12.51
N ALA A 164 27.46 15.23 -13.50
CA ALA A 164 26.49 16.32 -13.46
C ALA A 164 25.03 15.82 -13.41
N VAL A 165 24.69 14.80 -14.20
CA VAL A 165 23.35 14.20 -14.17
C VAL A 165 23.13 13.44 -12.87
N ALA A 166 24.12 12.65 -12.42
CA ALA A 166 24.08 11.90 -11.18
C ALA A 166 23.84 12.80 -9.97
N GLN A 167 24.50 13.96 -9.88
CA GLN A 167 24.29 14.90 -8.78
C GLN A 167 22.85 15.42 -8.73
N ARG A 168 22.30 15.85 -9.88
CA ARG A 168 20.90 16.31 -9.97
C ARG A 168 19.89 15.20 -9.63
N ALA A 169 20.16 13.99 -10.11
CA ALA A 169 19.34 12.81 -9.83
C ALA A 169 19.36 12.44 -8.35
N PHE A 170 20.55 12.42 -7.77
CA PHE A 170 20.78 12.10 -6.36
C PHE A 170 20.11 13.11 -5.41
N ASP A 171 20.10 14.39 -5.77
CA ASP A 171 19.47 15.43 -4.95
C ASP A 171 17.93 15.38 -4.99
N SER A 172 17.34 14.84 -6.06
CA SER A 172 15.88 14.85 -6.29
C SER A 172 15.17 13.50 -6.10
N ALA A 173 15.92 12.46 -5.71
CA ALA A 173 15.42 11.10 -5.49
C ALA A 173 15.99 10.47 -4.20
N ASP A 174 15.39 9.37 -3.76
CA ASP A 174 15.78 8.63 -2.55
C ASP A 174 16.75 7.49 -2.86
N VAL A 175 16.71 6.99 -4.10
CA VAL A 175 17.58 5.94 -4.64
C VAL A 175 18.06 6.35 -6.03
N LEU A 176 19.32 6.05 -6.35
CA LEU A 176 19.87 6.23 -7.70
C LEU A 176 20.28 4.89 -8.31
N ILE A 177 19.87 4.66 -9.55
CA ILE A 177 20.24 3.51 -10.37
C ILE A 177 20.91 4.01 -11.64
N PHE A 178 22.14 3.57 -11.87
CA PHE A 178 22.81 3.66 -13.16
C PHE A 178 22.64 2.34 -13.91
N SER A 179 22.18 2.38 -15.15
CA SER A 179 22.29 1.29 -16.12
C SER A 179 23.42 1.66 -17.09
N ALA A 180 24.62 1.14 -16.82
CA ALA A 180 25.82 1.52 -17.56
C ALA A 180 26.26 0.43 -18.55
N GLY A 181 27.03 0.83 -19.56
CA GLY A 181 27.60 -0.07 -20.55
C GLY A 181 28.36 -1.26 -19.95
N SER A 182 28.42 -2.37 -20.69
CA SER A 182 29.04 -3.62 -20.22
C SER A 182 30.59 -3.62 -20.23
N SER A 183 31.22 -2.53 -20.67
CA SER A 183 32.68 -2.41 -20.78
C SER A 183 33.33 -2.17 -19.41
N LEU A 184 34.59 -2.62 -19.26
CA LEU A 184 35.36 -2.34 -18.05
C LEU A 184 35.53 -0.84 -17.80
N SER A 185 35.74 -0.05 -18.86
CA SER A 185 35.92 1.40 -18.76
C SER A 185 34.65 2.14 -18.33
N SER A 186 33.48 1.78 -18.87
CA SER A 186 32.20 2.40 -18.49
C SER A 186 31.84 2.05 -17.04
N ARG A 187 32.15 0.83 -16.63
CA ARG A 187 31.98 0.37 -15.25
C ARG A 187 32.87 1.14 -14.26
N ASP A 188 34.16 1.25 -14.54
CA ASP A 188 35.09 1.97 -13.65
C ASP A 188 34.69 3.45 -13.53
N MET A 189 34.26 4.07 -14.64
CA MET A 189 33.71 5.42 -14.64
C MET A 189 32.44 5.55 -13.78
N THR A 190 31.52 4.57 -13.85
CA THR A 190 30.32 4.56 -13.01
C THR A 190 30.70 4.49 -11.52
N ILE A 191 31.67 3.65 -11.16
CA ILE A 191 32.17 3.56 -9.78
C ILE A 191 32.70 4.92 -9.31
N ASP A 192 33.53 5.56 -10.14
CA ASP A 192 34.09 6.88 -9.82
C ASP A 192 33.00 7.94 -9.66
N VAL A 193 31.99 7.96 -10.54
CA VAL A 193 30.84 8.87 -10.42
C VAL A 193 30.10 8.64 -9.10
N LEU A 194 29.78 7.39 -8.76
CA LEU A 194 29.07 7.07 -7.51
C LEU A 194 29.88 7.46 -6.26
N ASN A 195 31.20 7.26 -6.27
CA ASN A 195 32.08 7.67 -5.18
C ASN A 195 32.11 9.20 -5.00
N ARG A 196 31.92 9.98 -6.07
CA ARG A 196 31.88 11.45 -5.99
C ARG A 196 30.59 12.01 -5.40
N LEU A 197 29.50 11.23 -5.35
CA LEU A 197 28.24 11.68 -4.75
C LEU A 197 28.31 11.81 -3.22
N GLY A 198 29.24 11.10 -2.59
CA GLY A 198 29.57 11.22 -1.17
C GLY A 198 29.93 9.89 -0.53
N GLU A 199 30.57 9.96 0.64
CA GLU A 199 30.96 8.79 1.43
C GLU A 199 29.74 8.00 1.95
N PRO A 200 29.85 6.67 2.12
CA PRO A 200 31.01 5.81 1.80
C PRO A 200 31.19 5.48 0.31
N GLY A 201 30.30 5.95 -0.57
CA GLY A 201 30.35 5.65 -2.00
C GLY A 201 29.99 4.21 -2.32
N ALA A 202 30.67 3.64 -3.32
CA ALA A 202 30.44 2.29 -3.78
C ALA A 202 31.08 1.25 -2.83
N LEU A 203 30.26 0.30 -2.36
CA LEU A 203 30.61 -0.68 -1.32
C LEU A 203 30.97 -2.04 -1.91
N VAL A 204 30.28 -2.42 -2.98
CA VAL A 204 30.43 -3.70 -3.66
C VAL A 204 30.59 -3.44 -5.15
N HIS A 205 31.64 -3.99 -5.73
CA HIS A 205 31.92 -3.90 -7.16
C HIS A 205 31.88 -5.28 -7.77
N GLY A 206 30.68 -5.86 -7.75
CA GLY A 206 30.39 -7.16 -8.32
C GLY A 206 29.95 -8.18 -7.28
N ILE A 207 29.02 -9.03 -7.71
CA ILE A 207 28.34 -10.02 -6.90
C ILE A 207 28.47 -11.39 -7.56
N SER A 208 28.51 -12.44 -6.74
CA SER A 208 28.72 -13.82 -7.19
C SER A 208 27.45 -14.44 -7.79
N ILE A 209 26.93 -13.83 -8.86
CA ILE A 209 25.75 -14.30 -9.63
C ILE A 209 26.06 -14.36 -11.13
N LYS A 210 25.20 -15.05 -11.89
CA LYS A 210 25.26 -15.11 -13.36
C LYS A 210 23.83 -15.22 -13.94
N PRO A 211 23.41 -14.31 -14.83
CA PRO A 211 24.06 -13.05 -15.23
C PRO A 211 24.06 -12.01 -14.08
N GLY A 212 24.62 -10.81 -14.27
CA GLY A 212 24.63 -9.77 -13.21
C GLY A 212 25.92 -9.59 -12.40
N LYS A 213 26.99 -10.34 -12.69
CA LYS A 213 28.26 -10.28 -11.93
C LYS A 213 28.80 -8.85 -11.70
N PRO A 214 28.81 -7.90 -12.65
CA PRO A 214 29.47 -6.62 -12.44
C PRO A 214 28.62 -5.57 -11.68
N THR A 215 27.48 -5.96 -11.11
CA THR A 215 26.60 -5.06 -10.35
C THR A 215 27.33 -4.34 -9.22
N ILE A 216 27.13 -3.02 -9.15
CA ILE A 216 27.65 -2.13 -8.12
C ILE A 216 26.55 -1.84 -7.11
N VAL A 217 26.88 -1.92 -5.82
CA VAL A 217 26.00 -1.50 -4.72
C VAL A 217 26.76 -0.50 -3.88
N GLY A 218 26.14 0.63 -3.58
CA GLY A 218 26.74 1.72 -2.83
C GLY A 218 25.75 2.46 -1.95
N ILE A 219 26.28 3.35 -1.13
CA ILE A 219 25.53 4.30 -0.32
C ILE A 219 26.29 5.63 -0.37
N ALA A 220 25.60 6.72 -0.63
CA ALA A 220 26.14 8.07 -0.42
C ALA A 220 25.17 8.86 0.44
N LYS A 221 25.67 9.55 1.48
CA LYS A 221 24.85 10.41 2.36
C LYS A 221 23.56 9.73 2.86
N GLY A 222 23.61 8.42 3.11
CA GLY A 222 22.46 7.61 3.56
C GLY A 222 21.48 7.15 2.47
N LYS A 223 21.69 7.53 1.20
CA LYS A 223 20.86 7.11 0.06
C LYS A 223 21.48 5.92 -0.68
N PRO A 224 20.73 4.87 -1.03
CA PRO A 224 21.23 3.74 -1.81
C PRO A 224 21.58 4.13 -3.24
N LEU A 225 22.67 3.53 -3.73
CA LEU A 225 23.18 3.67 -5.09
C LEU A 225 23.34 2.28 -5.73
N PHE A 226 22.95 2.15 -6.99
CA PHE A 226 23.13 0.91 -7.75
C PHE A 226 23.75 1.21 -9.13
N GLY A 227 24.70 0.39 -9.55
CA GLY A 227 25.21 0.37 -10.92
C GLY A 227 24.93 -1.00 -11.54
N LEU A 228 23.95 -1.08 -12.42
CA LEU A 228 23.51 -2.30 -13.07
C LEU A 228 24.25 -2.51 -14.40
N PRO A 229 24.49 -3.77 -14.80
CA PRO A 229 25.15 -4.05 -16.07
C PRO A 229 24.25 -3.72 -17.26
N GLY A 230 24.85 -3.26 -18.36
CA GLY A 230 24.09 -2.94 -19.57
C GLY A 230 23.48 -4.13 -20.30
N ASN A 231 23.87 -5.36 -19.96
CA ASN A 231 23.24 -6.55 -20.54
C ASN A 231 21.80 -6.70 -19.99
N PRO A 232 20.77 -6.73 -20.83
CA PRO A 232 19.36 -6.63 -20.37
C PRO A 232 18.87 -7.78 -19.49
N VAL A 233 19.51 -8.94 -19.53
CA VAL A 233 19.13 -10.11 -18.70
C VAL A 233 19.77 -10.02 -17.30
N SER A 234 20.82 -9.22 -17.15
CA SER A 234 21.59 -9.05 -15.91
C SER A 234 20.87 -8.18 -14.89
#